data_AF-A0A4Q7ACC8-F1
#
_entry.id   AF-A0A4Q7ACC8-F1
#
_cell.length_a   1.000
_cell.length_b   1.000
_cell.length_c   1.000
_cell.angle_alpha   90.00
_cell.angle_beta   90.00
_cell.angle_gamma   90.00
#
_symmetry.space_group_name_H-M   'P 1'
#
loop_
_entity.id
_entity.type
_entity.pdbx_description
1 polymer ?
#
loop_
_entity_poly.entity_id
_entity_poly.type
_entity_poly.pdbx_seq_one_letter_code
_entity_poly.pdbx_strand_id
1 'polypeptide(L)'
;MTTLTLADQNLLLESVLILSFIFAVFGIMALHFLYTIADRFIFRRLRIPKKIKTQYGELFRTDSGIYVREDELDDFNDDYRFSNKQRAIRILEYRLERLKKQTETPDLH
;
A
#
# COMPACT_ATOMS: atom_id res chain seq x y z
N MET A 1 12.50 -3.57 -56.21
CA MET A 1 11.78 -2.80 -55.18
C MET A 1 10.44 -3.46 -54.96
N THR A 2 10.25 -4.15 -53.85
CA THR A 2 8.94 -4.67 -53.44
C THR A 2 8.19 -3.54 -52.76
N THR A 3 7.29 -2.89 -53.50
CA THR A 3 6.42 -1.83 -52.96
C THR A 3 5.36 -2.48 -52.08
N LEU A 4 5.29 -2.05 -50.81
CA LEU A 4 4.22 -2.44 -49.89
C LEU A 4 2.86 -2.16 -50.55
N THR A 5 1.95 -3.12 -50.47
CA THR A 5 0.59 -2.90 -50.94
C THR A 5 -0.15 -1.98 -49.97
N LEU A 6 -1.23 -1.35 -50.45
CA LEU A 6 -2.05 -0.45 -49.63
C LEU A 6 -2.69 -1.20 -48.44
N ALA A 7 -2.94 -2.50 -48.58
CA ALA A 7 -3.40 -3.37 -47.51
C ALA A 7 -2.32 -3.59 -46.42
N ASP A 8 -1.06 -3.78 -46.83
CA ASP A 8 0.07 -3.94 -45.89
C ASP A 8 0.31 -2.67 -45.07
N GLN A 9 0.14 -1.50 -45.69
CA GLN A 9 0.25 -0.21 -45.01
C GLN A 9 -0.83 -0.02 -43.94
N ASN A 10 -2.07 -0.40 -44.25
CA ASN A 10 -3.18 -0.30 -43.30
C ASN A 10 -3.01 -1.27 -42.12
N LEU A 11 -2.54 -2.49 -42.37
CA LEU A 11 -2.29 -3.49 -41.33
C LEU A 11 -1.16 -3.05 -40.40
N LEU A 12 -0.09 -2.48 -40.95
CA LEU A 12 0.99 -1.89 -40.16
C LEU A 12 0.50 -0.71 -39.31
N LEU A 13 -0.32 0.18 -39.88
CA LEU A 13 -0.87 1.33 -39.17
C LEU A 13 -1.76 0.89 -38.01
N GLU A 14 -2.65 -0.09 -38.24
CA GLU A 14 -3.51 -0.66 -37.20
C GLU A 14 -2.69 -1.32 -36.08
N SER A 15 -1.66 -2.07 -36.45
CA SER A 15 -0.74 -2.70 -35.49
C SER A 15 0.00 -1.66 -34.63
N VAL A 16 0.47 -0.57 -35.24
CA VAL A 16 1.14 0.53 -34.53
C VAL A 16 0.17 1.25 -33.60
N LEU A 17 -1.07 1.48 -34.03
CA LEU A 17 -2.10 2.10 -33.19
C LEU A 17 -2.42 1.23 -31.98
N ILE A 18 -2.62 -0.08 -32.18
CA ILE A 18 -2.89 -1.03 -31.09
C ILE A 18 -1.71 -1.07 -30.11
N LEU A 19 -0.48 -1.19 -30.62
CA LEU A 19 0.72 -1.18 -29.77
C LEU A 19 0.86 0.13 -29.00
N SER A 20 0.63 1.28 -29.64
CA SER A 20 0.70 2.59 -28.99
C SER A 20 -0.32 2.72 -27.86
N PHE A 21 -1.54 2.21 -28.06
CA PHE A 21 -2.58 2.18 -27.04
C PHE A 21 -2.18 1.28 -25.86
N ILE A 22 -1.69 0.07 -26.14
CA ILE A 22 -1.19 -0.86 -25.11
C ILE A 22 -0.07 -0.19 -24.30
N PHE A 23 0.92 0.40 -24.97
CA PHE A 23 2.01 1.11 -24.28
C PHE A 23 1.54 2.32 -23.47
N ALA A 24 0.54 3.06 -23.95
CA ALA A 24 -0.02 4.18 -23.20
C ALA A 24 -0.70 3.70 -21.90
N VAL A 25 -1.54 2.65 -21.99
CA VAL A 25 -2.21 2.08 -20.82
C VAL A 25 -1.20 1.52 -19.82
N PHE A 26 -0.26 0.69 -20.28
CA PHE A 26 0.79 0.15 -19.42
C PHE A 26 1.70 1.23 -18.86
N GLY A 27 1.99 2.28 -19.64
CA GLY A 27 2.77 3.43 -19.21
C GLY A 27 2.11 4.18 -18.05
N ILE A 28 0.79 4.42 -18.14
CA ILE A 28 0.02 5.04 -17.05
C ILE A 28 0.01 4.15 -15.80
N MET A 29 -0.19 2.85 -15.96
CA MET A 29 -0.18 1.91 -14.83
C MET A 29 1.19 1.87 -14.15
N ALA A 30 2.27 1.82 -14.93
CA ALA A 30 3.63 1.84 -14.42
C ALA A 30 3.93 3.15 -13.68
N LEU A 31 3.55 4.30 -14.26
CA LEU A 31 3.76 5.61 -13.66
C LEU A 31 2.99 5.77 -12.35
N HIS A 32 1.74 5.30 -12.30
CA HIS A 32 0.95 5.26 -11.06
C HIS A 32 1.61 4.38 -9.99
N PHE A 33 2.11 3.20 -10.37
CA PHE A 33 2.79 2.29 -9.47
C PHE A 33 4.08 2.89 -8.90
N LEU A 34 4.91 3.50 -9.77
CA LEU A 34 6.11 4.24 -9.39
C LEU A 34 5.79 5.40 -8.45
N TYR A 35 4.75 6.18 -8.74
CA TYR A 35 4.30 7.27 -7.87
C TYR A 35 3.88 6.76 -6.49
N THR A 36 3.13 5.66 -6.44
CA THR A 36 2.67 5.05 -5.17
C THR A 36 3.85 4.56 -4.32
N ILE A 37 4.86 3.96 -4.94
CA ILE A 37 6.09 3.56 -4.26
C ILE A 37 6.84 4.79 -3.75
N ALA A 38 7.05 5.79 -4.62
CA ALA A 38 7.75 7.02 -4.25
C ALA A 38 7.05 7.75 -3.08
N ASP A 39 5.71 7.81 -3.08
CA ASP A 39 4.94 8.39 -1.97
C ASP A 39 5.16 7.65 -0.66
N ARG A 40 5.12 6.31 -0.69
CA ARG A 40 5.30 5.49 0.50
C ARG A 40 6.71 5.60 1.09
N PHE A 41 7.75 5.60 0.24
CA PHE A 41 9.14 5.54 0.71
C PHE A 41 9.79 6.91 0.91
N ILE A 42 9.51 7.88 0.05
CA ILE A 42 10.19 9.17 0.00
C ILE A 42 9.31 10.26 0.62
N PHE A 43 8.11 10.48 0.08
CA PHE A 43 7.29 11.63 0.49
C PHE A 43 6.75 11.49 1.91
N ARG A 44 6.30 10.30 2.33
CA ARG A 44 5.86 10.08 3.73
C ARG A 44 6.98 10.27 4.76
N ARG A 45 8.22 9.94 4.39
CA ARG A 45 9.38 10.05 5.28
C ARG A 45 9.87 11.50 5.40
N LEU A 46 9.70 12.30 4.35
CA LEU A 46 10.07 13.72 4.33
C LEU A 46 9.00 14.62 4.95
N ARG A 47 7.72 14.36 4.71
CA ARG A 47 6.63 15.23 5.19
C ARG A 47 6.41 15.17 6.70
N ILE A 48 6.80 14.07 7.35
CA ILE A 48 6.53 13.90 8.77
C ILE A 48 7.85 13.65 9.52
N PRO A 49 8.37 14.66 10.24
CA PRO A 49 9.67 14.56 10.87
C PRO A 49 9.64 13.50 11.98
N LYS A 50 10.75 12.76 12.14
CA LYS A 50 10.91 11.82 13.26
C LYS A 50 11.05 12.52 14.61
N LYS A 51 11.46 13.79 14.59
CA LYS A 51 11.81 14.58 15.77
C LYS A 51 11.46 16.04 15.55
N ILE A 52 10.90 16.69 16.57
CA ILE A 52 10.56 18.11 16.57
C ILE A 52 11.28 18.79 17.74
N LYS A 53 11.91 19.94 17.50
CA LYS A 53 12.47 20.77 18.57
C LYS A 53 11.40 21.71 19.11
N THR A 54 11.26 21.75 20.43
CA THR A 54 10.32 22.62 21.16
C THR A 54 11.09 23.55 22.09
N GLN A 55 10.40 24.52 22.70
CA GLN A 55 10.99 25.42 23.69
C GLN A 55 11.51 24.70 24.95
N TYR A 56 10.98 23.51 25.25
CA TYR A 56 11.28 22.73 26.45
C TYR A 56 12.22 21.55 26.20
N GLY A 57 12.72 21.38 24.96
CA GLY A 57 13.55 20.23 24.58
C GLY A 57 13.09 19.60 23.27
N GLU A 58 13.42 18.33 23.07
CA GLU A 58 13.16 17.62 21.82
C GLU A 58 12.08 16.55 22.01
N LEU A 59 11.15 16.47 21.06
CA LEU A 59 10.11 15.45 21.04
C LEU A 59 10.34 14.46 19.91
N PHE A 60 10.10 13.20 20.19
CA PHE A 60 10.30 12.07 19.30
C PHE A 60 8.97 11.47 18.91
N ARG A 61 8.88 11.03 17.65
CA ARG A 61 7.64 10.49 17.10
C ARG A 61 7.49 9.01 17.42
N THR A 62 6.38 8.63 18.04
CA THR A 62 5.99 7.25 18.31
C THR A 62 5.52 6.52 17.03
N ASP A 63 5.45 5.19 17.09
CA ASP A 63 4.87 4.32 16.05
C ASP A 63 3.38 4.66 15.80
N SER A 64 2.67 5.17 16.81
CA SER A 64 1.28 5.67 16.69
C SER A 64 1.19 7.05 16.01
N GLY A 65 2.31 7.76 15.87
CA GLY A 65 2.40 9.06 15.20
C GLY A 65 2.29 10.28 16.11
N ILE A 66 2.22 10.08 17.43
CA ILE A 66 2.21 11.11 18.47
C ILE A 66 3.65 11.52 18.80
N TYR A 67 3.87 12.75 19.25
CA TYR A 67 5.18 13.20 19.70
C TYR A 67 5.26 13.14 21.22
N VAL A 68 6.26 12.44 21.73
CA VAL A 68 6.51 12.21 23.17
C VAL A 68 7.96 12.52 23.51
N ARG A 69 8.29 12.56 24.80
CA ARG A 69 9.68 12.72 25.24
C ARG A 69 10.48 11.43 24.98
N GLU A 70 11.81 11.53 25.02
CA GLU A 70 12.68 10.39 24.72
C GLU A 70 12.52 9.25 25.73
N ASP A 71 12.36 9.59 27.02
CA ASP A 71 12.16 8.65 28.12
C ASP A 71 10.85 7.86 28.02
N GLU A 72 9.82 8.45 27.41
CA GLU A 72 8.50 7.84 27.24
C GLU A 72 8.36 7.07 25.92
N LEU A 73 9.34 7.19 25.01
CA LEU A 73 9.21 6.73 23.63
C LEU A 73 9.07 5.21 23.52
N ASP A 74 9.91 4.47 24.24
CA ASP A 74 9.95 3.01 24.17
C ASP A 74 8.70 2.39 24.80
N ASP A 75 8.30 2.87 25.98
CA ASP A 75 7.10 2.43 26.68
C ASP A 75 5.84 2.63 25.81
N PHE A 76 5.68 3.82 25.21
CA PHE A 76 4.53 4.11 24.34
C PHE A 76 4.48 3.23 23.09
N ASN A 77 5.66 2.92 22.52
CA ASN A 77 5.75 2.07 21.33
C ASN A 77 5.43 0.62 21.65
N ASP A 78 5.91 0.11 22.78
CA ASP A 78 5.63 -1.25 23.22
C ASP A 78 4.15 -1.43 23.54
N ASP A 79 3.55 -0.50 24.30
CA ASP A 79 2.11 -0.51 24.60
C ASP A 79 1.27 -0.49 23.31
N TYR A 80 1.65 0.34 22.34
CA TYR A 80 0.98 0.40 21.05
C TYR A 80 1.07 -0.93 20.29
N ARG A 81 2.24 -1.58 20.30
CA ARG A 81 2.44 -2.89 19.66
C ARG A 81 1.66 -4.00 20.35
N PHE A 82 1.63 -4.02 21.67
CA PHE A 82 0.84 -4.98 22.45
C PHE A 82 -0.66 -4.84 22.17
N SER A 83 -1.18 -3.61 22.24
CA SER A 83 -2.58 -3.31 21.94
C SER A 83 -2.99 -3.75 20.52
N ASN A 84 -2.14 -3.47 19.52
CA ASN A 84 -2.38 -3.91 18.15
C ASN A 84 -2.37 -5.45 18.01
N LYS A 85 -1.44 -6.15 18.67
CA LYS A 85 -1.41 -7.62 18.67
C LYS A 85 -2.64 -8.22 19.34
N GLN A 86 -3.06 -7.69 20.49
CA GLN A 86 -4.28 -8.15 21.17
C GLN A 86 -5.53 -7.95 20.30
N ARG A 87 -5.62 -6.81 19.61
CA ARG A 87 -6.70 -6.55 18.65
C ARG A 87 -6.69 -7.56 17.50
N ALA A 88 -5.51 -7.87 16.95
CA ALA A 88 -5.37 -8.85 15.88
C ALA A 88 -5.80 -10.25 16.33
N ILE A 89 -5.39 -10.68 17.53
CA ILE A 89 -5.79 -11.96 18.13
C ILE A 89 -7.31 -12.02 18.24
N ARG A 90 -7.96 -11.00 18.82
CA ARG A 90 -9.42 -10.96 18.98
C ARG A 90 -10.17 -11.09 17.65
N ILE A 91 -9.67 -10.47 16.59
CA ILE A 91 -10.26 -10.57 15.25
C ILE A 91 -10.11 -11.99 14.70
N LEU A 92 -8.95 -12.63 14.90
CA LEU A 92 -8.70 -13.99 14.47
C LEU A 92 -9.56 -15.00 15.23
N GLU A 93 -9.71 -14.83 16.54
CA GLU A 93 -10.60 -15.64 17.38
C GLU A 93 -12.04 -15.55 16.90
N TYR A 94 -12.55 -14.34 16.65
CA TYR A 94 -13.88 -14.15 16.10
C TYR A 94 -14.07 -14.85 14.74
N ARG A 95 -13.07 -14.77 13.84
CA ARG A 95 -13.11 -15.46 12.54
C ARG A 95 -13.13 -16.97 12.71
N LEU A 96 -12.33 -17.52 13.62
CA LEU A 96 -12.29 -18.95 13.92
C LEU A 96 -13.63 -19.43 14.50
N GLU A 97 -14.22 -18.68 15.41
CA GLU A 97 -15.53 -19.01 15.98
C GLU A 97 -16.63 -18.99 14.92
N ARG A 98 -16.61 -18.00 14.02
CA ARG A 98 -17.53 -17.93 12.88
C ARG A 98 -17.38 -19.12 11.93
N LEU A 99 -16.13 -19.51 11.61
CA LEU A 99 -15.87 -20.66 10.75
C LEU A 99 -16.35 -21.96 11.41
N LYS A 100 -16.06 -22.18 12.70
CA LYS A 100 -16.55 -23.35 13.44
C LYS A 100 -18.07 -23.46 13.41
N LYS A 101 -18.80 -22.37 13.65
CA LYS A 101 -20.27 -22.34 13.56
C LYS A 101 -20.80 -22.68 12.16
N GLN A 102 -20.09 -22.29 11.11
CA GLN A 102 -20.46 -22.68 9.73
C GLN A 102 -20.24 -24.17 9.47
N THR A 103 -19.17 -24.76 10.00
CA THR A 103 -18.89 -26.20 9.87
C THR A 103 -19.81 -27.07 10.74
N GLU A 104 -20.32 -26.54 11.84
CA GLU A 104 -21.26 -27.21 12.77
C GLU A 104 -22.73 -27.11 12.33
N THR A 105 -23.02 -26.45 11.22
CA THR A 105 -24.34 -26.51 10.58
C THR A 105 -24.23 -27.53 9.44
N PRO A 106 -24.56 -28.82 9.66
CA PRO A 106 -24.63 -29.75 8.54
C PRO A 106 -25.81 -29.33 7.68
N ASP A 107 -25.62 -29.37 6.35
CA ASP A 107 -26.68 -29.22 5.38
C ASP A 107 -27.89 -30.11 5.76
N LEU A 108 -28.91 -29.49 6.34
CA LEU A 108 -30.25 -30.04 6.43
C LEU A 108 -30.95 -29.64 5.12
N HIS A 109 -30.54 -30.24 4.01
CA HIS A 109 -31.31 -30.29 2.77
C HIS A 109 -30.96 -31.53 1.95
#